data_AF-A0A6V8DKE9-F1
#
_entry.id   AF-A0A6V8DKE9-F1
#
_cell.length_a   1.000
_cell.length_b   1.000
_cell.length_c   1.000
_cell.angle_alpha   90.00
_cell.angle_beta   90.00
_cell.angle_gamma   90.00
#
_symmetry.space_group_name_H-M   'P 1'
#
loop_
_entity.id
_entity.type
_entity.pdbx_description
1 polymer ?
#
loop_
_entity_poly.entity_id
_entity_poly.type
_entity_poly.pdbx_seq_one_letter_code
_entity_poly.pdbx_strand_id
1 'polypeptide(L)'
;KESDRISKTVEMLSAFGMKSAETTDGIIIPGGQSPCRPTSPVLTHSDHRMAMTAMIIASKTGGFVEGDNCIGATDPEFANRLQSICENN
;
A
#
# COMPACT_ATOMS: atom_id res chain seq x y z
N LYS A 1 -14.94 -3.88 -11.04
CA LYS A 1 -13.56 -4.39 -10.79
C LYS A 1 -12.56 -3.24 -10.64
N GLU A 2 -12.65 -2.19 -11.46
CA GLU A 2 -11.78 -1.01 -11.30
C GLU A 2 -12.28 -0.01 -10.22
N SER A 3 -13.60 0.23 -10.11
CA SER A 3 -14.17 1.08 -9.05
C SER A 3 -13.88 0.57 -7.63
N ASP A 4 -13.75 -0.75 -7.46
CA ASP A 4 -13.37 -1.35 -6.17
C ASP A 4 -11.92 -0.96 -5.81
N ARG A 5 -11.02 -0.86 -6.80
CA ARG A 5 -9.64 -0.45 -6.54
C ARG A 5 -9.50 1.00 -6.14
N ILE A 6 -10.34 1.90 -6.67
CA ILE A 6 -10.35 3.30 -6.28
C ILE A 6 -10.64 3.42 -4.79
N SER A 7 -11.74 2.82 -4.33
CA SER A 7 -12.14 2.88 -2.93
C SER A 7 -11.15 2.18 -2.01
N LYS A 8 -10.65 1.01 -2.43
CA LYS A 8 -9.64 0.28 -1.67
C LYS A 8 -8.29 1.00 -1.57
N THR A 9 -7.90 1.76 -2.59
CA THR A 9 -6.70 2.59 -2.53
C THR A 9 -6.88 3.76 -1.56
N VAL A 10 -8.05 4.40 -1.55
CA VAL A 10 -8.37 5.47 -0.58
C VAL A 10 -8.37 4.94 0.86
N GLU A 11 -8.95 3.77 1.10
CA GLU A 11 -8.92 3.08 2.40
C GLU A 11 -7.47 2.79 2.85
N MET A 12 -6.66 2.22 1.96
CA MET A 12 -5.25 1.94 2.23
C MET A 12 -4.45 3.21 2.53
N LEU A 13 -4.62 4.28 1.74
CA LEU A 13 -3.95 5.56 1.96
C LEU A 13 -4.35 6.17 3.31
N SER A 14 -5.63 6.08 3.68
CA SER A 14 -6.11 6.53 4.99
C SER A 14 -5.47 5.76 6.14
N ALA A 15 -5.19 4.46 5.98
CA ALA A 15 -4.50 3.67 7.01
C ALA A 15 -3.07 4.19 7.29
N PHE A 16 -2.41 4.74 6.27
CA PHE A 16 -1.11 5.42 6.39
C PHE A 16 -1.24 6.92 6.74
N GLY A 17 -2.41 7.37 7.19
CA GLY A 17 -2.67 8.76 7.59
C GLY A 17 -2.72 9.76 6.43
N MET A 18 -2.80 9.29 5.19
CA MET A 18 -2.82 10.15 4.00
C MET A 18 -4.25 10.55 3.66
N LYS A 19 -4.47 11.85 3.41
CA LYS A 19 -5.74 12.35 2.89
C LYS A 19 -5.84 12.04 1.41
N SER A 20 -6.94 11.42 1.01
CA SER A 20 -7.30 11.18 -0.37
C SER A 20 -8.83 11.17 -0.53
N ALA A 21 -9.31 11.43 -1.73
CA ALA A 21 -10.74 11.41 -2.05
C ALA A 21 -10.98 10.67 -3.36
N GLU A 22 -11.99 9.80 -3.36
CA GLU A 22 -12.47 9.14 -4.58
C GLU A 22 -13.13 10.18 -5.51
N THR A 23 -12.95 9.99 -6.81
CA THR A 23 -13.71 10.69 -7.84
C THR A 23 -14.43 9.67 -8.71
N THR A 24 -15.27 10.13 -9.64
CA THR A 24 -15.99 9.25 -10.56
C THR A 24 -15.07 8.36 -11.40
N ASP A 25 -13.82 8.78 -11.64
CA ASP A 25 -12.88 8.08 -12.51
C ASP A 25 -11.44 8.08 -11.97
N GLY A 26 -11.27 8.17 -10.65
CA GLY A 26 -9.93 8.19 -10.05
C GLY A 26 -9.88 8.62 -8.59
N ILE A 27 -8.73 9.18 -8.22
CA ILE A 27 -8.40 9.57 -6.84
C ILE A 27 -7.70 10.94 -6.85
N ILE A 28 -8.11 11.83 -5.96
CA ILE A 28 -7.40 13.09 -5.68
C ILE A 28 -6.59 12.92 -4.41
N ILE A 29 -5.29 13.23 -4.48
CA ILE A 29 -4.35 13.18 -3.34
C ILE A 29 -3.65 14.53 -3.24
N PRO A 30 -3.88 15.32 -2.19
CA PRO A 30 -3.13 16.56 -1.95
C PRO A 30 -1.64 16.28 -1.77
N GLY A 31 -0.79 17.11 -2.39
CA GLY A 31 0.67 17.05 -2.22
C GLY A 31 1.12 17.53 -0.83
N GLY A 32 2.41 17.36 -0.53
CA GLY A 32 3.03 17.84 0.72
C GLY A 32 2.67 17.05 1.98
N GLN A 33 2.06 15.88 1.82
CA GLN A 33 1.74 14.96 2.91
C GLN A 33 2.90 13.98 3.14
N SER A 34 3.04 13.50 4.37
CA SER A 34 3.97 12.43 4.73
C SER A 34 3.17 11.28 5.33
N PRO A 35 3.38 10.02 4.88
CA PRO A 35 2.69 8.88 5.44
C PRO A 35 3.22 8.60 6.86
N CYS A 36 2.37 8.03 7.71
CA CYS A 36 2.72 7.61 9.06
C CYS A 36 2.54 6.11 9.25
N ARG A 37 3.15 5.57 10.32
CA ARG A 37 2.99 4.17 10.69
C ARG A 37 1.50 3.89 10.98
N PRO A 38 0.88 2.89 10.33
CA PRO A 38 -0.49 2.52 10.62
C PRO A 38 -0.60 1.92 12.03
N THR A 39 -1.72 2.16 12.72
CA THR A 39 -2.01 1.61 14.05
C THR A 39 -2.65 0.22 14.01
N SER A 40 -3.06 -0.23 12.83
CA SER A 40 -3.73 -1.50 12.58
C SER A 40 -3.19 -2.12 11.28
N PRO A 41 -3.35 -3.44 11.06
CA PRO A 41 -3.02 -4.08 9.80
C PRO A 41 -3.61 -3.36 8.59
N VAL A 42 -2.82 -3.20 7.53
CA VAL A 42 -3.26 -2.64 6.25
C VAL A 42 -3.81 -3.77 5.39
N LEU A 43 -5.10 -3.71 5.07
CA LEU A 43 -5.79 -4.72 4.26
C LEU A 43 -5.52 -4.50 2.77
N THR A 44 -5.18 -5.57 2.05
CA THR A 44 -4.85 -5.52 0.62
C THR A 44 -5.86 -6.24 -0.26
N HIS A 45 -6.85 -6.89 0.34
CA HIS A 45 -7.95 -7.59 -0.34
C HIS A 45 -7.48 -8.59 -1.42
N SER A 46 -6.31 -9.21 -1.22
CA SER A 46 -5.68 -10.14 -2.17
C SER A 46 -5.36 -9.53 -3.54
N ASP A 47 -5.22 -8.19 -3.62
CA ASP A 47 -4.72 -7.50 -4.80
C ASP A 47 -3.21 -7.26 -4.68
N HIS A 48 -2.44 -7.89 -5.57
CA HIS A 48 -0.98 -7.80 -5.58
C HIS A 48 -0.47 -6.36 -5.73
N ARG A 49 -1.18 -5.47 -6.44
CA ARG A 49 -0.77 -4.07 -6.59
C ARG A 49 -0.97 -3.31 -5.30
N MET A 50 -2.09 -3.53 -4.61
CA MET A 50 -2.31 -2.94 -3.30
C MET A 50 -1.29 -3.45 -2.30
N ALA A 51 -1.03 -4.76 -2.29
CA ALA A 51 -0.05 -5.36 -1.38
C ALA A 51 1.36 -4.79 -1.60
N MET A 52 1.85 -4.76 -2.85
CA MET A 52 3.15 -4.16 -3.18
C MET A 52 3.22 -2.67 -2.81
N THR A 53 2.14 -1.92 -3.07
CA THR A 53 2.09 -0.47 -2.74
C THR A 53 2.14 -0.25 -1.24
N ALA A 54 1.33 -1.00 -0.47
CA ALA A 54 1.32 -0.94 0.99
C ALA A 54 2.70 -1.32 1.58
N MET A 55 3.36 -2.34 1.02
CA MET A 55 4.71 -2.73 1.45
C MET A 55 5.76 -1.64 1.19
N ILE A 56 5.68 -0.94 0.05
CA ILE A 56 6.58 0.19 -0.25
C ILE A 56 6.37 1.35 0.71
N ILE A 57 5.12 1.66 1.09
CA ILE A 57 4.86 2.72 2.08
C ILE A 57 5.35 2.26 3.46
N ALA A 58 5.03 1.02 3.84
CA ALA A 58 5.41 0.43 5.12
C ALA A 58 6.93 0.26 5.27
N SER A 59 7.71 0.13 4.19
CA SER A 59 9.17 0.10 4.29
C SER A 59 9.75 1.41 4.80
N LYS A 60 9.06 2.53 4.56
CA LYS A 60 9.43 3.86 5.06
C LYS A 60 8.84 4.16 6.43
N THR A 61 7.61 3.73 6.71
CA THR A 61 6.88 4.12 7.93
C THR A 61 6.87 3.04 9.02
N GLY A 62 7.25 1.81 8.69
CA GLY A 62 6.84 0.61 9.42
C GLY A 62 5.35 0.30 9.23
N GLY A 63 4.90 -0.82 9.81
CA GLY A 63 3.51 -1.28 9.73
C GLY A 63 3.43 -2.78 9.45
N PHE A 64 2.22 -3.34 9.52
CA PHE A 64 1.94 -4.71 9.11
C PHE A 64 0.97 -4.69 7.94
N VAL A 65 1.30 -5.39 6.85
CA VAL A 65 0.48 -5.48 5.63
C VAL A 65 -0.10 -6.90 5.59
N GLU A 66 -1.43 -7.01 5.51
CA GLU A 66 -2.12 -8.29 5.47
C GLU A 66 -2.44 -8.68 4.02
N GLY A 67 -2.24 -9.96 3.67
CA GLY A 67 -2.57 -10.50 2.34
C GLY A 67 -1.42 -10.45 1.32
N ASP A 68 -0.18 -10.38 1.78
CA ASP A 68 1.06 -10.44 0.96
C ASP A 68 1.23 -11.75 0.16
N ASN A 69 0.56 -12.84 0.56
CA ASN A 69 0.55 -14.12 -0.14
C ASN A 69 0.17 -14.04 -1.62
N CYS A 70 -0.59 -13.00 -2.04
CA CYS A 70 -0.97 -12.82 -3.45
C CYS A 70 0.18 -12.30 -4.34
N ILE A 71 1.24 -11.75 -3.76
CA ILE A 71 2.37 -11.18 -4.49
C ILE A 71 3.16 -12.29 -5.21
N GLY A 72 3.30 -13.46 -4.58
CA GLY A 72 4.03 -14.59 -5.16
C GLY A 72 3.43 -15.11 -6.49
N ALA A 73 2.16 -14.80 -6.77
CA ALA A 73 1.54 -15.14 -8.05
C ALA A 73 2.07 -14.27 -9.22
N THR A 74 2.59 -13.08 -8.93
CA THR A 74 3.08 -12.13 -9.95
C THR A 74 4.58 -11.88 -9.87
N ASP A 75 5.14 -11.80 -8.66
CA ASP A 75 6.53 -11.43 -8.40
C ASP A 75 7.04 -12.03 -7.08
N PRO A 76 7.46 -13.31 -7.09
CA PRO A 76 7.93 -14.01 -5.90
C PRO A 76 9.12 -13.34 -5.18
N GLU A 77 9.93 -12.57 -5.90
CA GLU A 77 11.17 -11.96 -5.37
C GLU A 77 10.96 -10.53 -4.86
N PHE A 78 9.75 -9.98 -4.97
CA PHE A 78 9.46 -8.60 -4.58
C PHE A 78 9.89 -8.28 -3.14
N ALA A 79 9.52 -9.14 -2.19
CA ALA A 79 9.86 -8.95 -0.78
C ALA A 79 11.38 -8.94 -0.55
N ASN A 80 12.11 -9.85 -1.20
CA ASN A 80 13.57 -9.95 -1.08
C ASN A 80 14.25 -8.68 -1.62
N ARG A 81 13.79 -8.17 -2.77
CA ARG A 81 14.34 -6.92 -3.34
C ARG A 81 14.04 -5.72 -2.46
N LEU A 82 12.82 -5.63 -1.92
CA LEU A 82 12.45 -4.56 -1.00
C LEU A 82 13.31 -4.59 0.27
N GLN A 83 13.52 -5.77 0.86
CA GLN A 83 14.37 -5.95 2.02
C GLN A 83 15.82 -5.52 1.74
N SER A 84 16.39 -5.96 0.62
CA SER A 84 17.75 -5.57 0.21
C SER A 84 17.92 -4.06 0.12
N ILE A 85 16.92 -3.33 -0.36
CA ILE A 85 16.97 -1.86 -0.41
C ILE A 85 16.92 -1.23 0.99
N CYS A 86 16.14 -1.81 1.91
CA CYS A 86 15.98 -1.28 3.26
C CYS A 86 17.21 -1.51 4.14
N GLU A 87 17.91 -2.64 3.97
CA GLU A 87 19.11 -3.00 4.75
C GLU A 87 20.36 -2.22 4.34
N ASN A 88 20.36 -1.60 3.17
CA ASN A 88 21.47 -0.82 2.63
C ASN A 88 21.45 0.67 3.05
N ASN A 89 20.67 1.04 4.08
CA ASN A 89 20.60 2.40 4.62
C ASN A 89 21.12 2.48 6.07
#